data_AF-A0A843LRQ3-F1
#
_entry.id   AF-A0A843LRQ3-F1
#
_cell.length_a   1.000
_cell.length_b   1.000
_cell.length_c   1.000
_cell.angle_alpha   90.00
_cell.angle_beta   90.00
_cell.angle_gamma   90.00
#
_symmetry.space_group_name_H-M   'P 1'
#
loop_
_entity.id
_entity.type
_entity.pdbx_description
1 polymer ?
#
loop_
_entity_poly.entity_id
_entity_poly.type
_entity_poly.pdbx_seq_one_letter_code
_entity_poly.pdbx_strand_id
1 'polypeptide(L)'
;MHLTGWIELDGIPLSHEEIIQKLSEDPQIVTHFGGEFYLEYDSCVARDHFGIIQGPCPAGTIICNGSVTGSVKPSCPCLPLADAIRTAIELRSDSGITALSGGVDSALVAAIAKRPCLVVGMEGCHDIRQATAVAQVLDLPLHVRTITPEDVAAALPVVISLIDDPNPVDVAIGTTLFFVAETAQTLGY
;
A
#
# COMPACT_ATOMS: atom_id res chain seq x y z
N MET A 1 -10.18 17.14 -14.07
CA MET A 1 -9.25 16.08 -13.62
C MET A 1 -9.88 15.38 -12.44
N HIS A 2 -9.82 14.05 -12.40
CA HIS A 2 -10.22 13.23 -11.26
C HIS A 2 -9.04 12.34 -10.86
N LEU A 3 -8.74 12.29 -9.57
CA LEU A 3 -7.63 11.50 -9.02
C LEU A 3 -8.15 10.67 -7.86
N THR A 4 -7.89 9.36 -7.93
CA THR A 4 -8.04 8.43 -6.80
C THR A 4 -6.64 7.99 -6.39
N GLY A 5 -6.33 8.06 -5.10
CA GLY A 5 -5.00 7.77 -4.56
C GLY A 5 -4.09 9.01 -4.53
N TRP A 6 -2.79 8.80 -4.71
CA TRP A 6 -1.77 9.85 -4.59
C TRP A 6 -0.67 9.67 -5.65
N ILE A 7 -0.07 10.79 -6.05
CA ILE A 7 0.99 10.83 -7.07
C ILE A 7 2.25 11.43 -6.45
N GLU A 8 3.41 10.88 -6.81
CA GLU A 8 4.71 11.50 -6.58
C GLU A 8 5.51 11.62 -7.87
N LEU A 9 6.53 12.48 -7.84
CA LEU A 9 7.54 12.57 -8.87
C LEU A 9 8.92 12.57 -8.20
N ASP A 10 9.74 11.58 -8.55
CA ASP A 10 11.11 11.39 -8.04
C ASP A 10 11.22 11.35 -6.50
N GLY A 11 10.24 10.75 -5.84
CA GLY A 11 10.17 10.62 -4.38
C GLY A 11 9.54 11.81 -3.66
N ILE A 12 8.93 12.75 -4.40
CA ILE A 12 8.29 13.94 -3.85
C ILE A 12 6.78 13.86 -4.12
N PRO A 13 5.92 13.77 -3.08
CA PRO A 13 4.48 13.84 -3.24
C PRO A 13 4.05 15.14 -3.92
N LEU A 14 3.10 15.05 -4.85
CA LEU A 14 2.54 16.20 -5.53
C LEU A 14 1.15 16.52 -5.00
N SER A 15 0.91 17.81 -4.75
CA SER A 15 -0.43 18.34 -4.52
C SER A 15 -1.26 18.31 -5.79
N HIS A 16 -2.58 18.39 -5.62
CA HIS A 16 -3.52 18.43 -6.76
C HIS A 16 -3.23 19.61 -7.71
N GLU A 17 -2.85 20.76 -7.17
CA GLU A 17 -2.50 21.96 -7.96
C GLU A 17 -1.22 21.74 -8.79
N GLU A 18 -0.18 21.15 -8.19
CA GLU A 18 1.07 20.82 -8.89
C GLU A 18 0.85 19.80 -10.01
N ILE A 19 -0.02 18.82 -9.80
CA ILE A 19 -0.36 17.83 -10.83
C ILE A 19 -1.02 18.52 -12.02
N ILE A 20 -2.02 19.37 -11.78
CA ILE A 20 -2.70 20.13 -12.85
C ILE A 20 -1.70 21.01 -13.59
N GLN A 21 -0.84 21.73 -12.86
CA GLN A 21 0.17 22.59 -13.47
C GLN A 21 1.10 21.78 -14.37
N LYS A 22 1.70 20.70 -13.87
CA LYS A 22 2.63 19.85 -14.64
C LYS A 22 1.97 19.25 -15.88
N LEU A 23 0.72 18.78 -15.77
CA LEU A 23 -0.04 18.26 -16.91
C LEU A 23 -0.30 19.32 -17.98
N SER A 24 -0.56 20.57 -17.57
CA SER A 24 -0.79 21.66 -18.51
C SER A 24 0.49 22.10 -19.24
N GLU A 25 1.65 21.94 -18.58
CA GLU A 25 2.96 22.25 -19.14
C GLU A 25 3.46 21.14 -20.07
N ASP A 26 3.34 19.87 -19.65
CA ASP A 26 3.73 18.70 -20.41
C ASP A 26 2.82 17.49 -20.07
N PRO A 27 1.86 17.13 -20.95
CA PRO A 27 1.03 15.95 -20.75
C PRO A 27 1.80 14.62 -20.71
N GLN A 28 3.05 14.57 -21.24
CA GLN A 28 3.87 13.35 -21.19
C GLN A 28 4.45 13.07 -19.81
N ILE A 29 4.41 14.04 -18.88
CA ILE A 29 4.89 13.88 -17.50
C ILE A 29 4.23 12.69 -16.77
N VAL A 30 3.01 12.31 -17.18
CA VAL A 30 2.28 11.15 -16.65
C VAL A 30 3.06 9.85 -16.80
N THR A 31 3.93 9.74 -17.80
CA THR A 31 4.82 8.58 -17.98
C THR A 31 5.81 8.43 -16.82
N HIS A 32 6.12 9.51 -16.11
CA HIS A 32 7.10 9.54 -15.02
C HIS A 32 6.45 9.58 -13.63
N PHE A 33 5.14 9.75 -13.53
CA PHE A 33 4.44 9.73 -12.25
C PHE A 33 4.61 8.38 -11.55
N GLY A 34 4.95 8.44 -10.26
CA GLY A 34 4.88 7.32 -9.35
C GLY A 34 3.73 7.48 -8.38
N GLY A 35 3.82 6.75 -7.27
CA GLY A 35 2.74 6.65 -6.29
C GLY A 35 1.71 5.59 -6.66
N GLU A 36 0.53 5.69 -6.06
CA GLU A 36 -0.54 4.71 -6.12
C GLU A 36 -1.79 5.47 -6.55
N PHE A 37 -2.17 5.36 -7.82
CA PHE A 37 -3.16 6.23 -8.40
C PHE A 37 -3.95 5.65 -9.58
N TYR A 38 -5.16 6.18 -9.71
CA TYR A 38 -5.92 6.21 -10.96
C TYR A 38 -6.26 7.67 -11.27
N LEU A 39 -5.89 8.14 -12.46
CA LEU A 39 -5.97 9.53 -12.89
C LEU A 39 -6.78 9.65 -14.18
N GLU A 40 -7.77 10.52 -14.17
CA GLU A 40 -8.52 10.95 -15.36
C GLU A 40 -8.22 12.42 -15.67
N TYR A 41 -7.76 12.71 -16.87
CA TYR A 41 -7.38 14.04 -17.32
C TYR A 41 -7.66 14.20 -18.83
N ASP A 42 -8.27 15.31 -19.22
CA ASP A 42 -8.73 15.56 -20.60
C ASP A 42 -9.51 14.36 -21.20
N SER A 43 -9.00 13.77 -22.28
CA SER A 43 -9.53 12.54 -22.90
C SER A 43 -8.69 11.30 -22.59
N CYS A 44 -7.87 11.38 -21.54
CA CYS A 44 -6.91 10.38 -21.12
C CYS A 44 -7.21 9.81 -19.73
N VAL A 45 -6.81 8.56 -19.53
CA VAL A 45 -6.75 7.90 -18.22
C VAL A 45 -5.38 7.26 -18.02
N ALA A 46 -4.90 7.25 -16.79
CA ALA A 46 -3.65 6.60 -16.41
C ALA A 46 -3.80 5.86 -15.08
N ARG A 47 -3.14 4.72 -14.97
CA ARG A 47 -3.09 3.91 -13.74
C ARG A 47 -1.66 3.63 -13.34
N ASP A 48 -1.41 3.62 -12.04
CA ASP A 48 -0.10 3.40 -11.46
C ASP A 48 0.57 2.12 -11.98
N HIS A 49 1.90 2.10 -11.89
CA HIS A 49 2.75 1.08 -12.48
C HIS A 49 2.39 -0.34 -12.03
N PHE A 50 2.05 -0.52 -10.74
CA PHE A 50 1.77 -1.84 -10.16
C PHE A 50 0.27 -2.17 -10.09
N GLY A 51 -0.60 -1.22 -10.41
CA GLY A 51 -2.05 -1.36 -10.37
C GLY A 51 -2.62 -1.42 -8.96
N ILE A 52 -1.95 -0.78 -7.99
CA ILE A 52 -2.36 -0.74 -6.58
C ILE A 52 -3.76 -0.15 -6.45
N ILE A 53 -4.00 1.00 -7.08
CA ILE A 53 -5.34 1.59 -7.12
C ILE A 53 -6.14 0.91 -8.23
N GLN A 54 -7.38 0.51 -7.92
CA GLN A 54 -8.28 -0.08 -8.91
C GLN A 54 -8.77 0.96 -9.90
N GLY A 55 -8.90 0.56 -11.17
CA GLY A 55 -9.38 1.44 -12.23
C GLY A 55 -9.75 0.69 -13.51
N PRO A 56 -10.55 1.30 -14.40
CA PRO A 56 -11.05 0.69 -15.64
C PRO A 56 -10.01 0.52 -16.76
N CYS A 57 -8.71 0.70 -16.47
CA CYS A 57 -7.62 0.44 -17.40
C CYS A 57 -6.57 -0.51 -16.79
N PRO A 58 -5.78 -1.21 -17.63
CA PRO A 58 -4.71 -2.07 -17.16
C PRO A 58 -3.65 -1.29 -16.36
N ALA A 59 -3.01 -1.97 -15.41
CA ALA A 59 -1.91 -1.40 -14.62
C ALA A 59 -0.79 -0.84 -15.52
N GLY A 60 -0.23 0.31 -15.13
CA GLY A 60 0.88 0.96 -15.82
C GLY A 60 0.55 1.48 -17.22
N THR A 61 -0.73 1.62 -17.60
CA THR A 61 -1.11 2.09 -18.94
C THR A 61 -1.63 3.51 -18.95
N ILE A 62 -1.38 4.20 -20.07
CA ILE A 62 -1.96 5.51 -20.40
C ILE A 62 -2.82 5.31 -21.65
N ILE A 63 -4.10 5.66 -21.56
CA ILE A 63 -5.07 5.51 -22.65
C ILE A 63 -5.68 6.87 -22.94
N CYS A 64 -5.51 7.37 -24.16
CA CYS A 64 -6.15 8.61 -24.63
C CYS A 64 -7.05 8.33 -25.82
N ASN A 65 -8.24 8.93 -25.84
CA ASN A 65 -9.25 8.71 -26.89
C ASN A 65 -9.52 7.22 -27.17
N GLY A 66 -9.49 6.39 -26.12
CA GLY A 66 -9.72 4.94 -26.21
C GLY A 66 -8.55 4.12 -26.79
N SER A 67 -7.40 4.73 -27.07
CA SER A 67 -6.20 4.04 -27.56
C SER A 67 -5.04 4.14 -26.56
N VAL A 68 -4.26 3.07 -26.40
CA VAL A 68 -3.05 3.08 -25.56
C VAL A 68 -2.02 4.01 -26.21
N THR A 69 -1.63 5.06 -25.50
CA THR A 69 -0.67 6.08 -25.99
C THR A 69 0.67 5.98 -25.27
N GLY A 70 0.73 5.32 -24.11
CA GLY A 70 1.97 5.19 -23.35
C GLY A 70 1.83 4.28 -22.13
N SER A 71 2.86 4.30 -21.30
CA SER A 71 2.92 3.55 -20.06
C SER A 71 3.44 4.41 -18.91
N VAL A 72 2.87 4.23 -17.72
CA VAL A 72 3.37 4.82 -16.47
C VAL A 72 4.57 3.99 -15.99
N LYS A 73 5.74 4.62 -16.00
CA LYS A 73 7.03 4.02 -15.64
C LYS A 73 7.83 5.05 -14.83
N PRO A 74 7.51 5.20 -13.53
CA PRO A 74 8.22 6.13 -12.67
C PRO A 74 9.71 5.82 -12.68
N SER A 75 10.50 6.89 -12.62
CA SER A 75 11.95 6.75 -12.52
C SER A 75 12.30 6.36 -11.09
N CYS A 76 13.14 5.33 -10.94
CA CYS A 76 13.68 4.99 -9.62
C CYS A 76 14.99 5.78 -9.45
N PRO A 77 15.03 6.81 -8.58
CA PRO A 77 16.27 7.55 -8.35
C PRO A 77 17.34 6.63 -7.79
N CYS A 78 18.60 6.83 -8.21
CA CYS A 78 19.73 6.08 -7.68
C CYS A 78 20.06 6.58 -6.27
N LEU A 79 19.34 6.08 -5.28
CA LEU A 79 19.52 6.40 -3.86
C LEU A 79 20.35 5.32 -3.16
N PRO A 80 21.12 5.66 -2.12
CA PRO A 80 21.62 4.68 -1.16
C PRO A 80 20.47 3.84 -0.60
N LEU A 81 20.70 2.55 -0.33
CA LEU A 81 19.65 1.61 0.10
C LEU A 81 18.84 2.12 1.30
N ALA A 82 19.51 2.72 2.29
CA ALA A 82 18.86 3.26 3.49
C ALA A 82 17.91 4.41 3.15
N ASP A 83 18.30 5.30 2.23
CA ASP A 83 17.50 6.43 1.80
C ASP A 83 16.32 5.96 0.93
N ALA A 84 16.54 4.95 0.07
CA ALA A 84 15.46 4.34 -0.72
C ALA A 84 14.36 3.74 0.16
N ILE A 85 14.74 2.99 1.21
CA ILE A 85 13.78 2.42 2.17
C ILE A 85 13.05 3.53 2.92
N ARG A 86 13.79 4.54 3.40
CA ARG A 86 13.21 5.68 4.12
C ARG A 86 12.19 6.41 3.26
N THR A 87 12.55 6.81 2.04
CA THR A 87 11.66 7.49 1.11
C THR A 87 10.42 6.65 0.82
N ALA A 88 10.56 5.35 0.56
CA ALA A 88 9.43 4.47 0.25
C ALA A 88 8.40 4.38 1.40
N ILE A 89 8.87 4.39 2.66
CA ILE A 89 8.00 4.36 3.84
C ILE A 89 7.40 5.74 4.11
N GLU A 90 8.20 6.81 4.08
CA GLU A 90 7.74 8.18 4.36
C GLU A 90 6.65 8.62 3.38
N LEU A 91 6.74 8.22 2.10
CA LEU A 91 5.70 8.44 1.09
C LEU A 91 4.33 7.80 1.42
N ARG A 92 4.31 6.79 2.31
CA ARG A 92 3.11 5.99 2.68
C ARG A 92 2.71 6.15 4.15
N SER A 93 3.26 7.15 4.84
CA SER A 93 3.11 7.32 6.29
C SER A 93 2.24 8.50 6.70
N ASP A 94 1.49 9.09 5.76
CA ASP A 94 0.57 10.21 6.03
C ASP A 94 -0.66 9.77 6.83
N SER A 95 -1.12 8.54 6.58
CA SER A 95 -2.35 7.96 7.09
C SER A 95 -2.18 6.47 7.45
N GLY A 96 -3.24 5.81 7.92
CA GLY A 96 -3.24 4.37 8.16
C GLY A 96 -2.59 3.91 9.47
N ILE A 97 -2.46 2.58 9.56
CA ILE A 97 -1.97 1.77 10.68
C ILE A 97 -0.92 0.77 10.16
N THR A 98 0.15 0.52 10.92
CA THR A 98 1.23 -0.38 10.51
C THR A 98 0.99 -1.81 11.00
N ALA A 99 0.98 -2.79 10.10
CA ALA A 99 1.01 -4.19 10.50
C ALA A 99 2.37 -4.54 11.15
N LEU A 100 2.35 -4.95 12.43
CA LEU A 100 3.54 -5.21 13.24
C LEU A 100 3.56 -6.67 13.69
N SER A 101 4.43 -7.49 13.09
CA SER A 101 4.66 -8.88 13.52
C SER A 101 5.70 -9.00 14.64
N GLY A 102 6.52 -7.96 14.84
CA GLY A 102 7.67 -7.96 15.75
C GLY A 102 8.98 -8.48 15.11
N GLY A 103 8.94 -8.89 13.84
CA GLY A 103 10.14 -9.15 13.04
C GLY A 103 10.85 -7.85 12.63
N VAL A 104 12.09 -7.97 12.15
CA VAL A 104 12.93 -6.81 11.78
C VAL A 104 12.30 -5.93 10.69
N ASP A 105 11.64 -6.54 9.70
CA ASP A 105 11.05 -5.80 8.58
C ASP A 105 9.91 -4.89 9.04
N SER A 106 8.94 -5.45 9.76
CA SER A 106 7.79 -4.69 10.26
C SER A 106 8.19 -3.70 11.37
N ALA A 107 9.19 -4.04 12.18
CA ALA A 107 9.75 -3.13 13.18
C ALA A 107 10.43 -1.92 12.52
N LEU A 108 11.18 -2.12 11.41
CA LEU A 108 11.80 -1.03 10.66
C LEU A 108 10.74 -0.11 10.04
N VAL A 109 9.70 -0.69 9.43
CA VAL A 109 8.57 0.07 8.89
C VAL A 109 7.89 0.88 9.99
N ALA A 110 7.55 0.27 11.13
CA ALA A 110 6.91 0.95 12.26
C ALA A 110 7.78 2.09 12.82
N ALA A 111 9.10 1.87 12.96
CA ALA A 111 10.02 2.86 13.49
C ALA A 111 10.15 4.11 12.60
N ILE A 112 10.02 3.95 11.29
CA ILE A 112 10.08 5.06 10.33
C ILE A 112 8.70 5.71 10.17
N ALA A 113 7.64 4.91 10.00
CA ALA A 113 6.28 5.39 9.77
C ALA A 113 5.69 6.10 10.99
N LYS A 114 6.06 5.66 12.21
CA LYS A 114 5.60 6.19 13.50
C LYS A 114 4.06 6.30 13.59
N ARG A 115 3.38 5.30 13.03
CA ARG A 115 1.93 5.17 13.06
C ARG A 115 1.50 4.21 14.19
N PRO A 116 0.23 4.25 14.61
CA PRO A 116 -0.35 3.15 15.38
C PRO A 116 -0.07 1.81 14.69
N CYS A 117 0.10 0.77 15.48
CA CYS A 117 0.45 -0.57 15.01
C CYS A 117 -0.71 -1.55 15.24
N LEU A 118 -0.77 -2.60 14.43
CA LEU A 118 -1.71 -3.70 14.54
C LEU A 118 -0.98 -5.03 14.41
N VAL A 119 -1.22 -5.93 15.35
CA VAL A 119 -0.83 -7.34 15.25
C VAL A 119 -2.08 -8.22 15.22
N VAL A 120 -2.08 -9.21 14.33
CA VAL A 120 -3.10 -10.27 14.28
C VAL A 120 -2.43 -11.59 14.64
N GLY A 121 -3.07 -12.39 15.48
CA GLY A 121 -2.54 -13.72 15.81
C GLY A 121 -3.49 -14.54 16.66
N MET A 122 -3.16 -15.82 16.88
CA MET A 122 -3.87 -16.65 17.84
C MET A 122 -3.44 -16.31 19.27
N GLU A 123 -4.30 -16.63 20.25
CA GLU A 123 -4.06 -16.35 21.66
C GLU A 123 -2.69 -16.90 22.11
N GLY A 124 -1.86 -16.04 22.69
CA GLY A 124 -0.54 -16.39 23.17
C GLY A 124 0.50 -16.74 22.09
N CYS A 125 0.28 -16.40 20.82
CA CYS A 125 1.26 -16.69 19.76
C CYS A 125 2.56 -15.88 19.91
N HIS A 126 3.60 -16.28 19.15
CA HIS A 126 4.90 -15.62 19.16
C HIS A 126 4.82 -14.16 18.70
N ASP A 127 4.09 -13.90 17.62
CA ASP A 127 4.03 -12.59 16.97
C ASP A 127 3.38 -11.54 17.88
N ILE A 128 2.31 -11.88 18.60
CA ILE A 128 1.70 -10.96 19.59
C ILE A 128 2.72 -10.58 20.67
N ARG A 129 3.51 -11.54 21.17
CA ARG A 129 4.54 -11.24 22.18
C ARG A 129 5.64 -10.33 21.63
N GLN A 130 6.13 -10.61 20.42
CA GLN A 130 7.20 -9.81 19.82
C GLN A 130 6.71 -8.42 19.41
N ALA A 131 5.56 -8.32 18.77
CA ALA A 131 4.95 -7.04 18.42
C ALA A 131 4.73 -6.17 19.65
N THR A 132 4.27 -6.75 20.76
CA THR A 132 4.12 -6.03 22.03
C THR A 132 5.45 -5.48 22.54
N ALA A 133 6.51 -6.30 22.52
CA ALA A 133 7.84 -5.87 22.94
C ALA A 133 8.41 -4.76 22.03
N VAL A 134 8.27 -4.90 20.71
CA VAL A 134 8.73 -3.89 19.73
C VAL A 134 7.96 -2.59 19.88
N ALA A 135 6.63 -2.64 20.00
CA ALA A 135 5.80 -1.45 20.19
C ALA A 135 6.16 -0.69 21.47
N GLN A 136 6.47 -1.41 22.56
CA GLN A 136 6.96 -0.80 23.81
C GLN A 136 8.32 -0.11 23.63
N VAL A 137 9.25 -0.74 22.90
CA VAL A 137 10.58 -0.15 22.62
C VAL A 137 10.46 1.10 21.74
N LEU A 138 9.56 1.09 20.77
CA LEU A 138 9.33 2.20 19.85
C LEU A 138 8.40 3.29 20.41
N ASP A 139 7.78 3.06 21.56
CA ASP A 139 6.75 3.93 22.16
C ASP A 139 5.58 4.20 21.19
N LEU A 140 5.08 3.15 20.54
CA LEU A 140 3.97 3.21 19.59
C LEU A 140 2.71 2.53 20.12
N PRO A 141 1.49 3.06 19.84
CA PRO A 141 0.25 2.37 20.15
C PRO A 141 0.17 1.02 19.43
N LEU A 142 -0.28 -0.03 20.10
CA LEU A 142 -0.49 -1.35 19.50
C LEU A 142 -1.92 -1.84 19.72
N HIS A 143 -2.61 -2.16 18.63
CA HIS A 143 -3.84 -2.93 18.63
C HIS A 143 -3.51 -4.42 18.44
N VAL A 144 -4.16 -5.27 19.24
CA VAL A 144 -4.01 -6.73 19.15
C VAL A 144 -5.34 -7.33 18.73
N ARG A 145 -5.36 -8.03 17.60
CA ARG A 145 -6.49 -8.82 17.12
C ARG A 145 -6.18 -10.31 17.33
N THR A 146 -6.81 -10.88 18.36
CA THR A 146 -6.80 -12.33 18.56
C THR A 146 -7.80 -12.99 17.62
N ILE A 147 -7.41 -14.06 16.91
CA ILE A 147 -8.27 -14.87 16.03
C ILE A 147 -8.30 -16.33 16.47
N THR A 148 -9.39 -17.05 16.14
CA THR A 148 -9.55 -18.48 16.40
C THR A 148 -9.41 -19.33 15.12
N PRO A 149 -9.25 -20.67 15.23
CA PRO A 149 -9.30 -21.56 14.08
C PRO A 149 -10.61 -21.47 13.29
N GLU A 150 -11.73 -21.19 13.97
CA GLU A 150 -13.04 -20.99 13.34
C GLU A 150 -13.10 -19.70 12.53
N ASP A 151 -12.50 -18.60 13.03
CA ASP A 151 -12.35 -17.36 12.26
C ASP A 151 -11.58 -17.62 10.97
N VAL A 152 -10.45 -18.34 11.06
CA VAL A 152 -9.64 -18.72 9.89
C VAL A 152 -10.48 -19.55 8.91
N ALA A 153 -11.18 -20.58 9.39
CA ALA A 153 -12.02 -21.43 8.55
C ALA A 153 -13.12 -20.64 7.81
N ALA A 154 -13.68 -19.61 8.46
CA ALA A 154 -14.68 -18.72 7.86
C ALA A 154 -14.09 -17.76 6.82
N ALA A 155 -12.84 -17.30 7.01
CA ALA A 155 -12.16 -16.39 6.08
C ALA A 155 -11.64 -17.09 4.82
N LEU A 156 -11.26 -18.38 4.92
CA LEU A 156 -10.65 -19.13 3.82
C LEU A 156 -11.43 -19.06 2.49
N PRO A 157 -12.77 -19.30 2.43
CA PRO A 157 -13.51 -19.22 1.18
C PRO A 157 -13.47 -17.83 0.53
N VAL A 158 -13.47 -16.76 1.34
CA VAL A 158 -13.39 -15.38 0.85
C VAL A 158 -11.99 -15.14 0.25
N VAL A 159 -10.94 -15.46 1.00
CA VAL A 159 -9.54 -15.26 0.56
C VAL A 159 -9.22 -16.06 -0.71
N ILE A 160 -9.62 -17.34 -0.76
CA ILE A 160 -9.41 -18.20 -1.94
C ILE A 160 -10.09 -17.60 -3.18
N SER A 161 -11.24 -16.96 -3.03
CA SER A 161 -11.96 -16.33 -4.15
C SER A 161 -11.30 -15.07 -4.70
N LEU A 162 -10.35 -14.47 -3.96
CA LEU A 162 -9.68 -13.21 -4.30
C LEU A 162 -8.30 -13.41 -4.94
N ILE A 163 -7.74 -14.62 -4.88
CA ILE A 163 -6.40 -14.93 -5.36
C ILE A 163 -6.52 -15.73 -6.66
N ASP A 164 -5.86 -15.28 -7.71
CA ASP A 164 -5.75 -16.03 -8.96
C ASP A 164 -4.84 -17.26 -8.77
N ASP A 165 -5.34 -18.45 -9.14
CA ASP A 165 -4.64 -19.74 -9.00
C ASP A 165 -4.03 -19.99 -7.61
N PRO A 166 -4.86 -20.03 -6.54
CA PRO A 166 -4.39 -19.99 -5.17
C PRO A 166 -3.66 -21.28 -4.76
N ASN A 167 -2.49 -21.13 -4.14
CA ASN A 167 -1.81 -22.23 -3.45
C ASN A 167 -1.90 -22.06 -1.90
N PRO A 168 -1.60 -23.11 -1.11
CA PRO A 168 -1.73 -23.04 0.35
C PRO A 168 -0.90 -21.94 1.04
N VAL A 169 0.25 -21.57 0.48
CA VAL A 169 1.10 -20.51 1.04
C VAL A 169 0.46 -19.15 0.80
N ASP A 170 -0.02 -18.89 -0.43
CA ASP A 170 -0.70 -17.64 -0.77
C ASP A 170 -1.94 -17.45 0.09
N VAL A 171 -2.74 -18.51 0.26
CA VAL A 171 -3.95 -18.48 1.07
C VAL A 171 -3.62 -18.22 2.54
N ALA A 172 -2.53 -18.78 3.07
CA ALA A 172 -2.12 -18.54 4.46
C ALA A 172 -1.69 -17.07 4.68
N ILE A 173 -0.90 -16.51 3.75
CA ILE A 173 -0.48 -15.10 3.80
C ILE A 173 -1.70 -14.18 3.62
N GLY A 174 -2.51 -14.44 2.60
CA GLY A 174 -3.71 -13.67 2.28
C GLY A 174 -4.72 -13.68 3.42
N THR A 175 -4.89 -14.79 4.13
CA THR A 175 -5.79 -14.88 5.29
C THR A 175 -5.29 -14.02 6.46
N THR A 176 -3.98 -13.97 6.68
CA THR A 176 -3.40 -13.09 7.71
C THR A 176 -3.64 -11.62 7.35
N LEU A 177 -3.38 -11.24 6.08
CA LEU A 177 -3.59 -9.89 5.59
C LEU A 177 -5.07 -9.49 5.56
N PHE A 178 -5.97 -10.44 5.32
CA PHE A 178 -7.42 -10.23 5.39
C PHE A 178 -7.84 -9.71 6.78
N PHE A 179 -7.41 -10.38 7.85
CA PHE A 179 -7.73 -9.93 9.21
C PHE A 179 -7.06 -8.60 9.56
N VAL A 180 -5.85 -8.35 9.05
CA VAL A 180 -5.19 -7.04 9.22
C VAL A 180 -6.03 -5.95 8.58
N ALA A 181 -6.44 -6.12 7.32
CA ALA A 181 -7.24 -5.15 6.58
C ALA A 181 -8.64 -4.95 7.19
N GLU A 182 -9.34 -6.04 7.53
CA GLU A 182 -10.66 -6.00 8.19
C GLU A 182 -10.59 -5.24 9.54
N THR A 183 -9.55 -5.52 10.33
CA THR A 183 -9.38 -4.86 11.62
C THR A 183 -8.99 -3.40 11.46
N ALA A 184 -8.10 -3.08 10.51
CA ALA A 184 -7.74 -1.70 10.19
C ALA A 184 -8.98 -0.87 9.82
N GLN A 185 -9.83 -1.40 8.94
CA GLN A 185 -11.10 -0.78 8.57
C GLN A 185 -12.01 -0.57 9.78
N THR A 186 -12.15 -1.58 10.65
CA THR A 186 -12.97 -1.49 11.87
C THR A 186 -12.46 -0.41 12.83
N LEU A 187 -11.15 -0.17 12.86
CA LEU A 187 -10.49 0.87 13.65
C LEU A 187 -10.53 2.26 12.98
N GLY A 188 -11.06 2.36 11.75
CA GLY A 188 -11.22 3.62 11.02
C GLY A 188 -10.00 4.03 10.18
N TYR A 189 -9.16 3.06 9.78
CA TYR A 189 -8.05 3.26 8.85
C TYR A 189 -8.35 2.76 7.45
#